data_AF-A0A9D5NVY9-F1
#
_entry.id   AF-A0A9D5NVY9-F1
#
_cell.length_a   1.000
_cell.length_b   1.000
_cell.length_c   1.000
_cell.angle_alpha   90.00
_cell.angle_beta   90.00
_cell.angle_gamma   90.00
#
_symmetry.space_group_name_H-M   'P 1'
#
loop_
_entity.id
_entity.type
_entity.pdbx_description
1 polymer ?
#
loop_
_entity_poly.entity_id
_entity_poly.type
_entity_poly.pdbx_seq_one_letter_code
_entity_poly.pdbx_strand_id
1 'polypeptide(L)'
;MLRRKVLPQIEEWHQGGCRKDDKNSKQELDFIIEEQNKITVIEVKSGEKYKKHASLDAAVKDYTDKIHRSIVLSRYNVGRKDDVLYLPLYMTIFI
;
A
#
# COMPACT_ATOMS: atom_id res chain seq x y z
N MET A 1 -19.19 32.18 54.87
CA MET A 1 -18.73 31.13 55.80
C MET A 1 -17.60 30.37 55.12
N LEU A 2 -16.37 30.48 55.63
CA LEU A 2 -15.17 29.81 55.11
C LEU A 2 -15.17 28.32 55.48
N ARG A 3 -14.67 27.44 54.60
CA ARG A 3 -13.43 26.67 54.82
C ARG A 3 -12.80 26.22 53.48
N ARG A 4 -11.47 26.30 53.44
CA ARG A 4 -10.55 25.93 52.35
C ARG A 4 -10.17 24.44 52.39
N LYS A 5 -9.46 24.04 51.32
CA LYS A 5 -8.48 22.93 51.16
C LYS A 5 -9.11 21.65 50.56
N VAL A 6 -8.62 21.02 49.48
CA VAL A 6 -7.26 20.86 48.89
C VAL A 6 -7.38 20.56 47.38
N LEU A 7 -6.51 21.13 46.53
CA LEU A 7 -5.95 20.48 45.31
C LEU A 7 -4.51 20.08 45.68
N PRO A 8 -3.84 19.01 45.18
CA PRO A 8 -3.83 18.54 43.77
C PRO A 8 -3.57 17.02 43.51
N GLN A 9 -3.93 16.52 42.31
CA GLN A 9 -3.19 15.52 41.50
C GLN A 9 -4.07 15.22 40.25
N ILE A 10 -3.74 15.70 39.04
CA ILE A 10 -2.89 15.01 38.04
C ILE A 10 -3.52 13.62 37.73
N GLU A 11 -4.18 13.31 36.60
CA GLU A 11 -4.15 13.84 35.23
C GLU A 11 -5.55 13.79 34.58
N GLU A 12 -5.77 14.73 33.67
CA GLU A 12 -6.83 14.75 32.69
C GLU A 12 -6.75 13.51 31.78
N TRP A 13 -7.68 12.58 31.93
CA TRP A 13 -7.99 11.66 30.83
C TRP A 13 -8.67 12.48 29.75
N HIS A 14 -7.88 12.95 28.78
CA HIS A 14 -8.38 13.58 27.56
C HIS A 14 -9.52 12.73 26.99
N GLN A 15 -10.72 13.29 27.11
CA GLN A 15 -11.94 12.80 26.51
C GLN A 15 -11.76 12.68 24.99
N GLY A 16 -12.30 11.60 24.46
CA GLY A 16 -12.96 11.65 23.16
C GLY A 16 -12.09 11.30 21.97
N GLY A 17 -12.18 10.03 21.57
CA GLY A 17 -12.54 9.72 20.20
C GLY A 17 -11.53 10.08 19.11
N CYS A 18 -10.66 9.12 18.81
CA CYS A 18 -10.40 8.79 17.42
C CYS A 18 -10.41 7.26 17.32
N ARG A 19 -11.60 6.68 17.16
CA ARG A 19 -11.70 5.40 16.45
C ARG A 19 -11.16 5.71 15.06
N LYS A 20 -9.98 5.19 14.74
CA LYS A 20 -9.53 5.20 13.35
C LYS A 20 -10.46 4.27 12.61
N ASP A 21 -11.43 4.90 11.98
CA ASP A 21 -12.49 4.32 11.18
C ASP A 21 -11.91 3.31 10.19
N ASP A 22 -12.64 2.20 10.08
CA ASP A 22 -12.59 1.15 9.07
C ASP A 22 -11.48 1.28 8.03
N LYS A 23 -10.43 0.46 8.21
CA LYS A 23 -9.35 0.25 7.23
C LYS A 23 -9.87 -0.52 6.01
N ASN A 24 -10.88 0.00 5.33
CA ASN A 24 -11.06 -0.25 3.91
C ASN A 24 -10.10 0.70 3.18
N SER A 25 -8.79 0.50 3.40
CA SER A 25 -7.75 1.22 2.67
C SER A 25 -7.92 0.83 1.21
N LYS A 26 -8.58 1.69 0.43
CA LYS A 26 -8.53 1.62 -1.02
C LYS A 26 -7.06 1.65 -1.38
N GLN A 27 -6.54 0.49 -1.71
CA GLN A 27 -5.14 0.32 -2.02
C GLN A 27 -4.91 0.93 -3.40
N GLU A 28 -4.19 2.05 -3.42
CA GLU A 28 -3.89 2.74 -4.67
C GLU A 28 -2.84 1.94 -5.44
N LEU A 29 -3.13 1.71 -6.72
CA LEU A 29 -2.20 1.14 -7.72
C LEU A 29 -1.72 2.29 -8.60
N ASP A 30 -0.44 2.29 -8.96
CA ASP A 30 0.15 3.40 -9.74
C ASP A 30 -0.36 3.41 -11.19
N PHE A 31 -0.28 2.26 -11.87
CA PHE A 31 -0.75 2.15 -13.25
C PHE A 31 -1.44 0.81 -13.53
N ILE A 32 -2.41 0.87 -14.45
CA ILE A 32 -3.14 -0.28 -14.97
C ILE A 32 -3.20 -0.11 -16.48
N ILE A 33 -2.80 -1.15 -17.21
CA ILE A 33 -2.80 -1.18 -18.68
C ILE A 33 -3.67 -2.34 -19.13
N GLU A 34 -4.53 -2.11 -20.12
CA GLU A 34 -5.30 -3.17 -20.77
C GLU A 34 -4.52 -3.73 -21.96
N GLU A 35 -4.36 -5.06 -21.99
CA GLU A 35 -3.68 -5.80 -23.05
C GLU A 35 -4.49 -7.04 -23.39
N GLN A 36 -4.95 -7.15 -24.65
CA GLN A 36 -5.65 -8.34 -25.16
C GLN A 36 -6.82 -8.80 -24.26
N ASN A 37 -7.66 -7.87 -23.81
CA ASN A 37 -8.79 -8.09 -22.89
C ASN A 37 -8.40 -8.57 -21.48
N LYS A 38 -7.13 -8.44 -21.10
CA LYS A 38 -6.63 -8.68 -19.75
C LYS A 38 -5.92 -7.44 -19.23
N ILE A 39 -5.61 -7.46 -17.93
CA ILE A 39 -5.06 -6.32 -17.21
C ILE A 39 -3.62 -6.58 -16.80
N THR A 40 -2.76 -5.62 -17.09
CA THR A 40 -1.41 -5.51 -16.53
C THR A 40 -1.40 -4.47 -15.44
N VAL A 41 -0.96 -4.85 -14.25
CA VAL A 41 -0.84 -3.93 -13.10
C VAL A 41 0.62 -3.60 -12.88
N ILE A 42 0.93 -2.32 -12.73
CA ILE A 42 2.30 -1.83 -12.52
C ILE A 42 2.35 -1.01 -11.24
N GLU A 43 3.23 -1.40 -10.32
CA GLU A 43 3.55 -0.64 -9.11
C GLU A 43 5.01 -0.14 -9.19
N VAL A 44 5.24 1.13 -8.85
CA VAL A 44 6.55 1.77 -8.94
C VAL A 44 7.12 1.99 -7.54
N LYS A 45 8.33 1.48 -7.29
CA LYS A 45 9.00 1.54 -5.98
C LYS A 45 10.38 2.18 -6.10
N SER A 46 10.58 3.27 -5.35
CA SER A 46 11.89 3.95 -5.26
C SER A 46 12.81 3.39 -4.16
N GLY A 47 12.22 2.79 -3.12
CA GLY A 47 12.92 2.32 -1.91
C GLY A 47 13.30 0.83 -1.92
N GLU A 48 14.10 0.43 -0.92
CA GLU A 48 14.60 -0.95 -0.73
C GLU A 48 13.51 -1.99 -0.50
N LYS A 49 12.35 -1.57 0.00
CA LYS A 49 11.20 -2.45 0.27
C LYS A 49 10.34 -2.67 -0.99
N TYR A 50 10.96 -2.74 -2.17
CA TYR A 50 10.24 -2.92 -3.45
C TYR A 50 9.52 -4.27 -3.55
N LYS A 51 9.94 -5.27 -2.76
CA LYS A 51 9.27 -6.57 -2.64
C LYS A 51 8.08 -6.58 -1.66
N LYS A 52 7.72 -5.44 -1.06
CA LYS A 52 6.55 -5.29 -0.19
C LYS A 52 5.51 -4.41 -0.89
N HIS A 53 4.44 -5.04 -1.35
CA HIS A 53 3.46 -4.44 -2.27
C HIS A 53 2.04 -4.87 -1.92
N ALA A 54 1.54 -4.43 -0.75
CA ALA A 54 0.22 -4.82 -0.26
C ALA A 54 -0.93 -4.50 -1.23
N SER A 55 -0.81 -3.39 -1.98
CA SER A 55 -1.77 -2.98 -3.00
C SER A 55 -1.81 -3.93 -4.19
N LEU A 56 -0.64 -4.24 -4.76
CA LEU A 56 -0.53 -5.22 -5.84
C LEU A 56 -1.00 -6.61 -5.38
N ASP A 57 -0.59 -7.05 -4.20
CA ASP A 57 -0.99 -8.34 -3.64
C ASP A 57 -2.53 -8.48 -3.56
N ALA A 58 -3.23 -7.45 -3.08
CA ALA A 58 -4.69 -7.50 -3.03
C ALA A 58 -5.33 -7.44 -4.42
N ALA A 59 -4.82 -6.60 -5.33
CA ALA A 59 -5.33 -6.54 -6.69
C ALA A 59 -5.17 -7.88 -7.42
N VAL A 60 -4.03 -8.54 -7.22
CA VAL A 60 -3.77 -9.88 -7.77
C VAL A 60 -4.72 -10.93 -7.22
N LYS A 61 -5.04 -10.83 -5.93
CA LYS A 61 -6.00 -11.72 -5.28
C LYS A 61 -7.44 -11.48 -5.72
N ASP A 62 -7.86 -10.23 -5.85
CA ASP A 62 -9.26 -9.87 -6.12
C ASP A 62 -9.62 -10.00 -7.62
N TYR A 63 -8.61 -9.90 -8.50
CA TYR A 63 -8.79 -9.89 -9.96
C TYR A 63 -7.96 -10.97 -10.68
N THR A 64 -7.67 -12.10 -10.02
CA THR A 64 -6.82 -13.18 -10.54
C THR A 64 -7.14 -13.59 -11.99
N ASP A 65 -8.42 -13.76 -12.35
CA ASP A 65 -8.80 -14.21 -13.69
C ASP A 65 -8.60 -13.15 -14.79
N LYS A 66 -8.58 -11.87 -14.39
CA LYS A 66 -8.46 -10.72 -15.30
C LYS A 66 -7.02 -10.26 -15.47
N ILE A 67 -6.13 -10.56 -14.51
CA ILE A 67 -4.74 -10.12 -14.57
C ILE A 67 -3.95 -11.01 -15.52
N HIS A 68 -3.24 -10.37 -16.43
CA HIS A 68 -2.26 -11.00 -17.30
C HIS A 68 -0.88 -11.04 -16.65
N ARG A 69 -0.39 -9.89 -16.16
CA ARG A 69 0.92 -9.74 -15.54
C ARG A 69 0.91 -8.66 -14.47
N SER A 70 1.74 -8.88 -13.45
CA SER A 70 1.97 -7.96 -12.34
C SER A 70 3.43 -7.53 -12.35
N ILE A 71 3.69 -6.24 -12.47
CA ILE A 71 5.03 -5.69 -12.62
C ILE A 71 5.33 -4.74 -11.47
N VAL A 72 6.53 -4.87 -10.89
CA VAL A 72 7.09 -3.88 -9.99
C VAL A 72 8.30 -3.23 -10.65
N LEU A 73 8.20 -1.93 -10.92
CA LEU A 73 9.29 -1.13 -11.45
C LEU A 73 10.13 -0.56 -10.31
N SER A 74 11.45 -0.74 -10.38
CA SER A 74 12.36 -0.24 -9.34
C SER A 74 13.78 0.03 -9.86
N ARG A 75 14.69 0.47 -9.00
CA ARG A 75 16.13 0.64 -9.34
C ARG A 75 16.93 -0.66 -9.20
N TYR A 76 16.29 -1.77 -8.81
CA TYR A 76 16.94 -3.04 -8.55
C TYR A 76 16.99 -3.92 -9.80
N ASN A 77 17.78 -4.98 -9.74
CA ASN A 77 17.97 -5.93 -10.82
C ASN A 77 16.67 -6.65 -11.20
N VAL A 78 16.65 -7.18 -12.42
CA VAL A 78 15.59 -8.06 -12.91
C VAL A 78 15.40 -9.22 -11.95
N GLY A 79 14.15 -9.55 -11.67
CA GLY A 79 13.80 -10.71 -10.87
C GLY A 79 12.38 -11.14 -11.08
N ARG A 80 12.06 -12.34 -10.60
CA ARG A 80 10.70 -12.85 -10.53
C ARG A 80 10.50 -13.46 -9.15
N LYS A 81 9.35 -13.18 -8.55
CA LYS A 81 8.89 -13.88 -7.35
C LYS A 81 7.40 -14.11 -7.51
N ASP A 82 6.98 -15.36 -7.36
CA ASP A 82 5.60 -15.76 -7.63
C ASP A 82 5.21 -15.31 -9.06
N ASP A 83 4.08 -14.64 -9.20
CA ASP A 83 3.62 -14.06 -10.48
C ASP A 83 3.96 -12.58 -10.66
N VAL A 84 4.86 -12.04 -9.82
CA VAL A 84 5.32 -10.65 -9.90
C VAL A 84 6.68 -10.57 -10.59
N LEU A 85 6.73 -9.80 -11.67
CA LEU A 85 7.95 -9.47 -12.41
C LEU A 85 8.55 -8.17 -11.86
N TYR A 86 9.80 -8.22 -11.42
CA TYR A 86 10.54 -7.06 -10.95
C TYR A 86 11.44 -6.58 -12.06
N LEU A 87 11.18 -5.37 -12.57
CA LEU A 87 11.94 -4.79 -13.66
C LEU A 87 12.65 -3.51 -13.21
N PRO A 88 13.90 -3.30 -13.66
CA PRO A 88 14.55 -2.00 -13.60
C PRO A 88 13.72 -0.93 -14.33
N LEU A 89 13.71 0.30 -13.82
CA LEU A 89 12.98 1.44 -14.42
C LEU A 89 13.31 1.67 -15.90
N TYR A 90 14.54 1.37 -16.36
CA TYR A 90 14.92 1.53 -17.76
C TYR A 90 14.28 0.49 -18.70
N MET A 91 13.72 -0.60 -18.17
CA MET A 91 13.03 -1.61 -18.97
C MET A 91 11.57 -1.24 -19.27
N THR A 92 11.09 -0.09 -18.80
CA THR A 92 9.74 0.43 -19.11
C THR A 92 9.46 0.54 -20.60
N ILE A 93 10.50 0.77 -21.41
CA ILE A 93 10.39 0.86 -22.88
C ILE A 93 9.96 -0.47 -23.54
N PHE A 94 10.01 -1.58 -22.81
CA PHE A 94 9.63 -2.92 -23.29
C PHE A 94 8.33 -3.45 -22.66
N ILE A 95 7.67 -2.63 -21.84
CA ILE A 95 6.38 -2.96 -21.23
C ILE A 95 5.28 -2.58 -22.18
#